data_AF-A0A437SWC6-F1
#
_entry.id   AF-A0A437SWC6-F1
#
_cell.length_a   1.000
_cell.length_b   1.000
_cell.length_c   1.000
_cell.angle_alpha   90.00
_cell.angle_beta   90.00
_cell.angle_gamma   90.00
#
_symmetry.space_group_name_H-M   'P 1'
#
loop_
_entity.id
_entity.type
_entity.pdbx_description
1 polymer ?
#
loop_
_entity_poly.entity_id
_entity_poly.type
_entity_poly.pdbx_seq_one_letter_code
_entity_poly.pdbx_strand_id
1 'polypeptide(L)' 'MENKYESAVASLLKLGGYKASPKNKKWMEHSIKVRAISLMAYSPNYSKEQAVNCIIQTTQEAFNIDEFKKYYDDNLS' A
#
# COMPACT_ATOMS: atom_id res chain seq x y z
N MET A 1 -12.93 11.85 10.28
CA MET A 1 -11.92 10.79 10.52
C MET A 1 -11.05 10.72 9.29
N GLU A 2 -9.79 11.13 9.38
CA GLU A 2 -8.84 10.94 8.28
C GLU A 2 -8.75 9.45 7.93
N ASN A 3 -8.88 9.16 6.65
CA ASN A 3 -8.90 7.80 6.14
C ASN A 3 -7.48 7.23 6.26
N LYS A 4 -7.19 6.43 7.29
CA LYS A 4 -5.84 5.88 7.58
C LYS A 4 -5.14 5.21 6.38
N TYR A 5 -5.91 4.82 5.35
CA TYR A 5 -5.38 4.28 4.09
C TYR A 5 -4.85 5.37 3.14
N GLU A 6 -5.43 6.57 3.12
CA GLU A 6 -4.88 7.72 2.37
C GLU A 6 -3.49 8.10 2.92
N SER A 7 -3.31 8.07 4.25
CA SER A 7 -2.02 8.35 4.89
C SER A 7 -0.97 7.27 4.59
N ALA A 8 -1.39 6.00 4.51
CA ALA A 8 -0.52 4.88 4.11
C ALA A 8 -0.05 5.01 2.67
N VAL A 9 -0.96 5.34 1.76
CA VAL A 9 -0.64 5.60 0.35
C VAL A 9 0.24 6.84 0.22
N ALA A 10 -0.06 7.93 0.91
CA ALA A 10 0.78 9.13 0.90
C ALA A 10 2.22 8.84 1.37
N SER A 11 2.39 7.96 2.38
CA SER A 11 3.71 7.56 2.89
C SER A 11 4.49 6.74 1.86
N LEU A 12 3.84 5.77 1.21
CA LEU A 12 4.43 4.99 0.10
C LEU A 12 4.83 5.89 -1.08
N LEU A 13 3.96 6.84 -1.45
CA LEU A 13 4.21 7.77 -2.55
C LEU A 13 5.35 8.75 -2.25
N LYS A 14 5.43 9.28 -1.03
CA LYS A 14 6.47 10.23 -0.61
C LYS A 14 7.84 9.57 -0.52
N LEU A 15 7.92 8.35 0.01
CA LEU A 15 9.17 7.58 0.12
C LEU A 15 9.68 7.09 -1.24
N GLY A 16 8.77 6.81 -2.18
CA GLY A 16 9.11 6.41 -3.55
C GLY A 16 9.34 7.55 -4.56
N GLY A 17 9.22 8.82 -4.14
CA GLY A 17 9.33 9.98 -5.05
C GLY A 17 8.25 10.02 -6.15
N TYR A 18 7.09 9.38 -5.93
CA TYR A 18 6.09 9.14 -6.96
C TYR A 18 4.86 10.06 -6.83
N LYS A 19 4.43 10.65 -7.96
CA LYS A 19 3.13 11.32 -8.08
C LYS A 19 2.13 10.39 -8.77
N ALA A 20 1.41 9.60 -7.97
CA ALA A 20 0.29 8.79 -8.46
C ALA A 20 -0.89 9.65 -8.93
N SER A 21 -1.51 9.26 -10.04
CA SER A 21 -2.82 9.78 -10.45
C SER A 21 -3.89 9.44 -9.38
N PRO A 22 -5.02 10.18 -9.30
CA PRO A 22 -6.09 9.86 -8.35
C PRO A 22 -6.66 8.44 -8.50
N LYS A 23 -6.72 7.91 -9.74
CA LYS A 23 -7.13 6.52 -10.03
C LYS A 23 -6.16 5.52 -9.37
N ASN A 24 -4.87 5.78 -9.51
CA ASN A 24 -3.80 4.91 -9.00
C ASN A 24 -3.78 4.92 -7.46
N LYS A 25 -4.00 6.09 -6.85
CA LYS A 25 -4.12 6.21 -5.38
C LYS A 25 -5.26 5.36 -4.82
N LYS A 26 -6.44 5.43 -5.44
CA LYS A 26 -7.60 4.62 -5.04
C LYS A 26 -7.34 3.12 -5.16
N TRP A 27 -6.65 2.69 -6.21
CA TRP A 27 -6.27 1.29 -6.36
C TRP A 27 -5.28 0.86 -5.28
N MET A 28 -4.26 1.68 -4.99
CA MET A 28 -3.28 1.41 -3.91
C MET A 28 -3.96 1.30 -2.55
N GLU A 29 -4.89 2.21 -2.24
CA GLU A 29 -5.69 2.17 -1.01
C GLU A 29 -6.48 0.86 -0.92
N HIS A 30 -7.14 0.47 -2.01
CA HIS A 30 -7.90 -0.77 -2.08
C HIS A 30 -7.00 -2.00 -1.87
N SER A 31 -5.85 -2.05 -2.53
CA SER A 31 -4.88 -3.14 -2.42
C SER A 31 -4.36 -3.29 -0.98
N ILE A 32 -3.93 -2.20 -0.35
CA ILE A 32 -3.47 -2.20 1.05
C ILE A 32 -4.58 -2.68 1.99
N LYS A 33 -5.83 -2.22 1.77
CA LYS A 33 -6.98 -2.63 2.57
C LYS A 33 -7.25 -4.14 2.47
N VAL A 34 -7.27 -4.70 1.26
CA VAL A 34 -7.53 -6.14 1.04
C VAL A 34 -6.42 -6.99 1.68
N ARG A 35 -5.15 -6.59 1.50
CA ARG A 35 -4.00 -7.31 2.06
C ARG A 35 -3.96 -7.23 3.59
N ALA A 36 -4.29 -6.07 4.18
CA ALA A 36 -4.35 -5.92 5.64
C ALA A 36 -5.48 -6.77 6.26
N ILE A 37 -6.66 -6.82 5.62
CA ILE A 37 -7.76 -7.70 6.05
C ILE A 37 -7.34 -9.17 6.00
N SER A 38 -6.70 -9.58 4.90
CA SER A 38 -6.22 -10.95 4.73
C SER A 38 -5.16 -11.30 5.78
N LEU A 39 -4.21 -10.41 6.04
CA LEU A 39 -3.17 -10.62 7.06
C LEU A 39 -3.78 -10.78 8.45
N MET A 40 -4.76 -9.98 8.84
CA MET A 40 -5.44 -10.15 10.12
C MET A 40 -6.20 -11.48 10.22
N ALA A 41 -6.73 -12.00 9.11
CA ALA A 41 -7.38 -13.31 9.10
C ALA A 41 -6.39 -14.46 9.35
N TYR A 42 -5.17 -14.38 8.82
CA TYR A 42 -4.10 -15.37 9.03
C TYR A 42 -3.28 -15.13 10.31
N SER A 43 -3.30 -13.93 10.84
CA SER A 43 -2.56 -13.52 12.04
C SER A 43 -3.51 -12.76 12.97
N PRO A 44 -4.39 -13.46 13.70
CA PRO A 44 -5.46 -12.84 14.49
C PRO A 44 -4.97 -11.92 15.62
N ASN A 45 -3.69 -12.03 15.98
CA ASN A 45 -3.05 -11.17 16.98
C ASN A 45 -2.64 -9.81 16.42
N TYR A 46 -2.70 -9.59 15.11
CA TYR A 46 -2.39 -8.31 14.50
C TYR A 46 -3.56 -7.36 14.68
N SER A 47 -3.30 -6.21 15.31
CA SER A 47 -4.18 -5.06 15.17
C SER A 47 -4.21 -4.59 13.71
N LYS A 48 -5.28 -3.88 13.34
CA LYS A 48 -5.41 -3.23 12.03
C LYS A 48 -4.20 -2.37 11.67
N GLU A 49 -3.64 -1.68 12.65
CA GLU A 49 -2.48 -0.79 12.46
C GLU A 49 -1.20 -1.57 12.18
N GLN A 50 -0.94 -2.64 12.95
CA GLN A 50 0.18 -3.55 12.71
C GLN A 50 0.07 -4.22 11.34
N ALA A 51 -1.14 -4.62 10.93
CA ALA A 51 -1.36 -5.23 9.62
C ALA A 51 -1.06 -4.25 8.48
N VAL A 52 -1.56 -3.02 8.55
CA VAL A 52 -1.28 -1.99 7.55
C VAL A 52 0.21 -1.66 7.48
N ASN A 53 0.89 -1.47 8.62
CA ASN A 53 2.33 -1.17 8.65
C ASN A 53 3.16 -2.32 8.07
N CYS A 54 2.82 -3.57 8.38
CA CYS A 54 3.47 -4.74 7.79
C CYS A 54 3.31 -4.79 6.26
N ILE A 55 2.10 -4.49 5.76
CA ILE A 55 1.86 -4.42 4.31
C ILE A 55 2.67 -3.30 3.66
N ILE A 56 2.77 -2.12 4.28
CA ILE A 56 3.59 -1.01 3.77
C ILE A 56 5.06 -1.45 3.69
N GLN A 57 5.60 -1.96 4.79
CA GLN A 57 7.00 -2.37 4.89
C GLN A 57 7.36 -3.48 3.89
N THR A 58 6.58 -4.57 3.85
CA THR A 58 6.80 -5.66 2.89
C THR A 58 6.68 -5.22 1.44
N THR A 59 5.82 -4.23 1.15
CA THR A 59 5.71 -3.66 -0.21
C THR A 59 6.93 -2.81 -0.56
N GLN A 60 7.52 -2.11 0.41
CA GLN A 60 8.76 -1.34 0.21
C GLN A 60 9.97 -2.27 0.05
N GLU A 61 10.01 -3.39 0.75
CA GLU A 61 11.10 -4.37 0.69
C GLU A 61 11.04 -5.22 -0.58
N ALA A 62 9.84 -5.55 -1.06
CA ALA A 62 9.63 -6.42 -2.23
C ALA A 62 9.88 -5.73 -3.57
N PHE A 63 9.89 -4.40 -3.61
CA PHE A 63 10.10 -3.64 -4.84
C PHE A 63 11.22 -2.63 -4.62
N ASN A 64 12.27 -2.67 -5.43
CA ASN A 64 13.02 -1.43 -5.63
C ASN A 64 12.08 -0.38 -6.26
N ILE A 65 12.33 0.92 -6.05
CA ILE A 65 11.41 1.99 -6.49
C ILE A 65 11.05 1.89 -7.98
N ASP A 66 11.95 1.37 -8.82
CA ASP A 66 11.72 1.21 -10.26
C ASP A 66 10.85 0.00 -10.60
N GLU A 67 10.96 -1.11 -9.87
CA GLU A 67 10.08 -2.28 -10.01
C GLU A 67 8.68 -1.98 -9.48
N PHE A 68 8.58 -1.18 -8.41
CA PHE A 68 7.31 -0.66 -7.92
C PHE A 68 6.66 0.16 -9.03
N LYS A 69 7.39 1.13 -9.58
CA LYS A 69 6.93 1.99 -10.68
C LYS A 69 6.43 1.16 -11.88
N LYS A 70 7.21 0.17 -12.31
CA LYS A 70 6.84 -0.71 -13.43
C LYS A 70 5.59 -1.55 -13.15
N TYR A 71 5.50 -2.18 -11.98
CA TYR A 71 4.34 -2.99 -11.60
C TYR A 71 3.04 -2.17 -11.65
N TYR A 72 3.07 -0.94 -11.17
CA TYR A 72 1.90 -0.06 -11.19
C TYR A 72 1.60 0.49 -12.59
N ASP A 73 2.61 0.90 -13.36
CA ASP A 73 2.42 1.37 -14.74
C ASP A 73 1.85 0.25 -15.64
N ASP A 74 2.32 -0.99 -15.49
CA ASP A 74 1.90 -2.15 -16.30
C ASP A 74 0.49 -2.69 -15.96
N ASN A 75 -0.03 -2.44 -14.75
CA ASN A 75 -1.30 -3.00 -14.28
C ASN A 75 -2.43 -1.96 -14.15
N LEU A 76 -2.20 -0.68 -14.50
CA LEU A 76 -3.17 0.41 -14.33
C LEU A 76 -3.61 1.11 -15.63
N SER A 77 -3.08 0.69 -16.79
CA SER A 77 -3.54 1.08 -18.12
C SER A 77 -5.00 0.69 -18.36
#